data_AF-A0A519S958-F1
#
_entry.id   AF-A0A519S958-F1
#
_cell.length_a   1.000
_cell.length_b   1.000
_cell.length_c   1.000
_cell.angle_alpha   90.00
_cell.angle_beta   90.00
_cell.angle_gamma   90.00
#
_symmetry.space_group_name_H-M   'P 1'
#
loop_
_entity.id
_entity.type
_entity.pdbx_description
1 polymer ?
#
loop_
_entity_poly.entity_id
_entity_poly.type
_entity_poly.pdbx_seq_one_letter_code
_entity_poly.pdbx_strand_id
1 'polypeptide(L)'
;MKTFLSYFFGLATLGLSSCSEPCNGHIESTVLYFTEGPNHQGQLVYANVANKPDLGVKHTLMREGKEFGTFGNVVIIQDPQSKFRGRRSVCFDAFTKQPRPVDAPLDETDIPQIILP
;
A
#
# COMPACT_ATOMS: atom_id res chain seq x y z
N MET A 1 -62.73 11.63 17.83
CA MET A 1 -62.56 10.16 17.93
C MET A 1 -61.63 9.70 16.82
N LYS A 2 -60.66 8.84 17.17
CA LYS A 2 -59.79 8.03 16.28
C LYS A 2 -58.67 8.80 15.57
N THR A 3 -57.39 8.44 15.63
CA THR A 3 -56.66 7.34 16.29
C THR A 3 -55.18 7.71 16.28
N PHE A 4 -54.51 7.45 17.40
CA PHE A 4 -53.05 7.51 17.60
C PHE A 4 -52.36 6.26 17.01
N LEU A 5 -51.04 6.36 16.84
CA LEU A 5 -50.02 5.31 16.91
C LEU A 5 -49.78 4.38 15.70
N SER A 6 -48.58 4.49 15.11
CA SER A 6 -47.64 3.37 14.80
C SER A 6 -46.35 3.98 14.22
N TYR A 7 -45.24 4.03 14.97
CA TYR A 7 -44.19 2.99 15.03
C TYR A 7 -43.60 2.65 13.65
N PHE A 8 -42.35 3.05 13.39
CA PHE A 8 -41.31 2.12 12.93
C PHE A 8 -39.92 2.75 13.08
N PHE A 9 -39.25 2.27 14.13
CA PHE A 9 -37.80 2.18 14.26
C PHE A 9 -37.22 1.52 13.00
N GLY A 10 -36.19 2.10 12.40
CA GLY A 10 -35.58 1.57 11.17
C GLY A 10 -34.16 2.07 10.98
N LEU A 11 -33.34 1.81 11.99
CA LEU A 11 -31.90 2.00 12.02
C LEU A 11 -31.24 1.17 10.90
N ALA A 12 -31.14 1.70 9.68
CA ALA A 12 -30.36 1.09 8.62
C ALA A 12 -28.91 1.57 8.75
N THR A 13 -28.17 1.03 9.73
CA THR A 13 -26.71 1.06 9.72
C THR A 13 -26.24 0.21 8.55
N LEU A 14 -26.12 0.85 7.39
CA LEU A 14 -25.32 0.38 6.26
C LEU A 14 -23.88 0.23 6.76
N GLY A 15 -23.58 -0.96 7.28
CA GLY A 15 -22.21 -1.38 7.51
C GLY A 15 -21.50 -1.35 6.17
N LEU A 16 -20.63 -0.35 5.98
CA LEU A 16 -19.58 -0.39 4.99
C LEU A 16 -18.67 -1.56 5.36
N SER A 17 -19.06 -2.77 4.99
CA SER A 17 -18.14 -3.88 4.83
C SER A 17 -17.19 -3.45 3.72
N SER A 18 -16.11 -2.77 4.12
CA SER A 18 -14.94 -2.58 3.29
C SER A 18 -14.40 -3.99 3.07
N CYS A 19 -14.92 -4.66 2.05
CA CYS A 19 -14.39 -5.91 1.56
C CYS A 19 -13.02 -5.57 0.98
N SER A 20 -11.99 -5.55 1.83
CA SER A 20 -10.63 -5.66 1.33
C SER A 20 -10.61 -6.98 0.57
N GLU A 21 -10.27 -6.92 -0.72
CA GLU A 21 -9.99 -8.13 -1.50
C GLU A 21 -9.07 -9.04 -0.68
N PRO A 22 -9.36 -10.35 -0.60
CA PRO A 22 -8.48 -11.28 0.10
C PRO A 22 -7.09 -11.19 -0.52
N CYS A 23 -6.12 -10.89 0.32
CA CYS A 23 -4.73 -10.72 -0.05
C CYS A 23 -4.14 -12.11 -0.27
N ASN A 24 -4.12 -12.56 -1.53
CA ASN A 24 -3.70 -13.91 -1.88
C ASN A 24 -2.22 -13.89 -2.32
N GLY A 25 -1.33 -14.27 -1.42
CA GLY A 25 0.11 -14.44 -1.67
C GLY A 25 0.84 -14.77 -0.38
N HIS A 26 1.97 -15.47 -0.47
CA HIS A 26 2.75 -15.91 0.69
C HIS A 26 3.57 -14.76 1.29
N ILE A 27 3.88 -13.72 0.51
CA ILE A 27 4.52 -12.51 1.01
C ILE A 27 3.44 -11.47 1.23
N GLU A 28 3.28 -11.05 2.48
CA GLU A 28 2.32 -10.05 2.92
C GLU A 28 3.00 -8.71 3.12
N SER A 29 2.41 -7.64 2.57
CA SER A 29 2.90 -6.28 2.79
C SER A 29 1.78 -5.30 3.08
N THR A 30 2.07 -4.34 3.95
CA THR A 30 1.21 -3.19 4.22
C THR A 30 1.68 -2.01 3.38
N VAL A 31 0.76 -1.40 2.64
CA VAL A 31 1.04 -0.19 1.87
C VAL A 31 1.16 1.00 2.83
N LEU A 32 2.26 1.73 2.71
CA LEU A 32 2.57 2.91 3.50
C LEU A 32 2.06 4.18 2.81
N TYR A 33 2.47 4.38 1.56
CA TYR A 33 1.94 5.42 0.68
C TYR A 33 2.26 5.11 -0.79
N PHE A 34 1.62 5.89 -1.66
CA PHE A 34 1.85 5.90 -3.10
C PHE A 34 2.52 7.21 -3.49
N THR A 35 3.42 7.15 -4.47
CA THR A 35 3.91 8.33 -5.18
C THR A 35 3.83 8.08 -6.69
N GLU A 36 3.96 9.15 -7.47
CA GLU A 36 4.01 9.06 -8.91
C GLU A 36 5.29 8.35 -9.37
N GLY A 37 5.17 7.49 -10.38
CA GLY A 37 6.34 6.83 -10.95
C GLY A 37 7.20 7.76 -11.80
N PRO A 38 8.46 7.36 -12.08
CA PRO A 38 9.34 8.12 -12.98
C PRO A 38 8.67 8.43 -14.33
N ASN A 39 9.00 9.59 -14.92
CA ASN A 39 8.43 10.05 -16.18
C ASN A 39 6.88 10.13 -16.21
N HIS A 40 6.25 10.36 -15.06
CA HIS A 40 4.78 10.38 -14.91
C HIS A 40 4.09 9.07 -15.33
N GLN A 41 4.80 7.94 -15.24
CA GLN A 41 4.28 6.63 -15.61
C GLN A 41 3.91 5.81 -14.37
N GLY A 42 2.62 5.47 -14.24
CA GLY A 42 2.13 4.62 -13.18
C GLY A 42 2.40 5.18 -11.78
N GLN A 43 2.71 4.29 -10.84
CA GLN A 43 2.96 4.63 -9.43
C GLN A 43 4.10 3.81 -8.85
N LEU A 44 4.72 4.34 -7.79
CA LEU A 44 5.53 3.57 -6.87
C LEU A 44 4.73 3.33 -5.59
N VAL A 45 4.78 2.11 -5.08
CA VAL A 45 4.12 1.70 -3.84
C VAL A 45 5.18 1.46 -2.79
N TYR A 46 5.20 2.29 -1.75
CA TYR A 46 6.05 2.07 -0.59
C TYR A 46 5.32 1.11 0.32
N ALA A 47 5.94 -0.03 0.62
CA ALA A 47 5.32 -1.08 1.40
C ALA A 47 6.27 -1.58 2.49
N ASN A 48 5.70 -1.89 3.65
CA ASN A 48 6.40 -2.62 4.70
C ASN A 48 6.04 -4.10 4.61
N VAL A 49 7.03 -4.94 4.34
CA VAL A 49 6.86 -6.39 4.21
C VAL A 49 6.81 -7.03 5.59
N ALA A 50 5.73 -7.74 5.89
CA ALA A 50 5.48 -8.26 7.24
C ALA A 50 6.22 -9.58 7.52
N ASN A 51 6.23 -10.49 6.55
CA ASN A 51 6.62 -11.89 6.75
C ASN A 51 7.80 -12.35 5.86
N LYS A 52 8.54 -11.39 5.28
CA LYS A 52 9.76 -11.64 4.49
C LYS A 52 10.83 -10.56 4.73
N PRO A 53 11.52 -10.58 5.88
CA PRO A 53 12.41 -9.50 6.29
C PRO A 53 13.69 -9.39 5.45
N ASP A 54 14.09 -10.45 4.75
CA ASP A 54 15.25 -10.45 3.83
C ASP A 54 15.00 -9.70 2.52
N LEU A 55 13.74 -9.31 2.25
CA LEU A 55 13.35 -8.60 1.04
C LEU A 55 13.48 -7.08 1.17
N GLY A 56 13.24 -6.53 2.37
CA GLY A 56 13.24 -5.09 2.64
C GLY A 56 14.39 -4.66 3.53
N VAL A 57 14.43 -3.37 3.82
CA VAL A 57 15.40 -2.78 4.76
C VAL A 57 14.70 -1.90 5.79
N LYS A 58 15.29 -1.75 6.97
CA LYS A 58 14.81 -0.79 7.96
C LYS A 58 15.09 0.61 7.43
N HIS A 59 14.06 1.44 7.33
CA HIS A 59 14.20 2.75 6.73
C HIS A 59 13.25 3.80 7.33
N THR A 60 13.72 5.04 7.43
CA THR A 60 12.91 6.21 7.84
C THR A 60 12.44 6.92 6.59
N LEU A 61 11.16 6.80 6.27
CA LEU A 61 10.58 7.38 5.06
C LEU A 61 10.28 8.86 5.24
N MET A 62 10.61 9.64 4.22
CA MET A 62 10.31 11.06 4.13
C MET A 62 9.15 11.27 3.15
N ARG A 63 8.23 12.17 3.49
CA ARG A 63 7.13 12.58 2.61
C ARG A 63 6.96 14.09 2.68
N GLU A 64 7.00 14.74 1.52
CA GLU A 64 6.85 16.20 1.41
C GLU A 64 7.83 16.96 2.34
N GLY A 65 9.07 16.44 2.46
CA GLY A 65 10.13 17.00 3.29
C GLY A 65 9.98 16.77 4.80
N LYS A 66 9.04 15.94 5.24
CA LYS A 66 8.83 15.59 6.65
C LYS A 66 8.98 14.10 6.89
N GLU A 67 9.43 13.74 8.09
CA GLU A 67 9.43 12.34 8.51
C GLU A 67 8.00 11.79 8.48
N PHE A 68 7.79 10.74 7.71
CA PHE A 68 6.53 10.00 7.66
C PHE A 68 6.52 8.88 8.71
N GLY A 69 7.65 8.21 8.88
CA GLY A 69 7.84 7.21 9.93
C GLY A 69 8.99 6.25 9.64
N THR A 70 9.36 5.46 10.63
CA THR A 70 10.40 4.43 10.53
C THR A 70 9.78 3.04 10.50
N PHE A 71 10.15 2.25 9.50
CA PHE A 71 9.57 0.92 9.25
C PHE A 71 10.67 -0.13 9.11
N GLY A 72 10.34 -1.39 9.40
CA GLY A 72 11.33 -2.46 9.55
C GLY A 72 11.81 -3.09 8.24
N ASN A 73 10.92 -3.27 7.26
CA ASN A 73 11.23 -4.00 6.02
C ASN A 73 10.61 -3.28 4.82
N VAL A 74 11.13 -2.10 4.52
CA VAL A 74 10.63 -1.25 3.44
C VAL A 74 11.10 -1.76 2.09
N VAL A 75 10.17 -1.77 1.12
CA VAL A 75 10.43 -1.97 -0.31
C VAL A 75 9.65 -0.94 -1.12
N ILE A 76 10.13 -0.68 -2.33
CA ILE A 76 9.40 0.09 -3.34
C ILE A 76 8.93 -0.88 -4.43
N ILE A 77 7.62 -0.99 -4.62
CA ILE A 77 7.03 -1.79 -5.69
C ILE A 77 6.73 -0.85 -6.87
N GLN A 78 7.31 -1.15 -8.03
CA GLN A 78 6.98 -0.47 -9.27
C GLN A 78 5.63 -0.98 -9.78
N ASP A 79 4.68 -0.07 -9.95
CA ASP A 79 3.33 -0.33 -10.42
C ASP A 79 3.01 0.54 -11.65
N PRO A 80 3.59 0.22 -12.83
CA PRO A 80 3.43 1.02 -14.04
C PRO A 80 1.97 1.11 -14.51
N GLN A 81 1.13 0.16 -14.11
CA GLN A 81 -0.29 0.09 -14.47
C GLN A 81 -1.22 0.63 -13.38
N SER A 82 -0.69 1.13 -12.25
CA SER A 82 -1.48 1.56 -11.09
C SER A 82 -2.47 0.50 -10.57
N LYS A 83 -2.15 -0.80 -10.69
CA LYS A 83 -3.02 -1.91 -10.28
C LYS A 83 -3.29 -1.95 -8.76
N PHE A 84 -2.42 -1.33 -7.96
CA PHE A 84 -2.52 -1.31 -6.51
C PHE A 84 -3.08 -0.01 -5.94
N ARG A 85 -3.47 0.95 -6.79
CA ARG A 85 -3.96 2.26 -6.35
C ARG A 85 -5.09 2.11 -5.33
N GLY A 86 -4.91 2.75 -4.17
CA GLY A 86 -5.90 2.77 -3.09
C GLY A 86 -5.96 1.50 -2.24
N ARG A 87 -5.16 0.47 -2.55
CA ARG A 87 -5.04 -0.72 -1.69
C ARG A 87 -4.26 -0.39 -0.42
N ARG A 88 -4.65 -1.03 0.68
CA ARG A 88 -3.95 -0.94 1.98
C ARG A 88 -2.90 -2.04 2.17
N SER A 89 -2.99 -3.09 1.37
CA SER A 89 -2.10 -4.24 1.40
C SER A 89 -1.84 -4.74 -0.02
N VAL A 90 -0.67 -5.33 -0.20
CA VAL A 90 -0.28 -6.04 -1.43
C VAL A 90 0.32 -7.37 -1.01
N CYS A 91 -0.25 -8.47 -1.52
CA CYS A 91 0.32 -9.81 -1.35
C CYS A 91 0.83 -10.32 -2.68
N PHE A 92 1.94 -11.05 -2.63
CA PHE A 92 2.59 -11.57 -3.81
C PHE A 92 3.42 -12.80 -3.49
N ASP A 93 3.72 -13.60 -4.51
CA ASP A 93 4.59 -14.77 -4.40
C ASP A 93 5.90 -14.55 -5.14
N ALA A 94 5.78 -14.04 -6.37
CA ALA A 94 6.89 -13.78 -7.26
C ALA A 94 7.14 -12.27 -7.37
N PHE A 95 8.41 -11.91 -7.45
CA PHE A 95 8.87 -10.57 -7.69
C PHE A 95 10.22 -10.61 -8.41
N THR A 96 10.53 -9.55 -9.15
CA THR A 96 11.87 -9.36 -9.72
C THR A 96 12.49 -8.11 -9.12
N LYS A 97 13.68 -8.24 -8.53
CA LYS A 97 14.45 -7.08 -8.06
C LYS A 97 14.84 -6.21 -9.25
N GLN A 98 14.55 -4.93 -9.16
CA GLN A 98 14.92 -3.97 -10.18
C GLN A 98 16.27 -3.35 -9.84
N PRO A 99 17.07 -3.00 -10.85
CA PRO A 99 18.25 -2.17 -10.64
C PRO A 99 17.81 -0.82 -10.05
N ARG A 100 18.70 -0.20 -9.27
CA ARG A 100 18.45 1.13 -8.72
C ARG A 100 18.27 2.14 -9.87
N PRO A 101 17.23 2.99 -9.85
CA PRO A 101 17.11 4.08 -10.79
C PRO A 101 18.29 5.06 -10.65
N VAL A 102 18.74 5.61 -11.77
CA VAL A 102 19.82 6.61 -11.79
C VAL A 102 19.43 7.88 -11.03
N ASP A 103 18.13 8.21 -11.06
CA ASP A 103 17.56 9.44 -10.48
C ASP A 103 16.81 9.18 -9.16
N ALA A 104 17.12 8.09 -8.46
CA ALA A 104 16.49 7.80 -7.16
C ALA A 104 16.87 8.87 -6.11
N PRO A 105 15.95 9.29 -5.24
CA PRO A 105 16.28 10.16 -4.11
C PRO A 105 17.43 9.58 -3.28
N LEU A 106 18.34 10.45 -2.82
CA LEU A 106 19.54 10.03 -2.08
C LEU A 106 19.18 9.26 -0.80
N ASP A 107 18.11 9.70 -0.14
CA ASP A 107 17.55 9.08 1.05
C ASP A 107 16.90 7.73 0.77
N GLU A 108 16.53 7.39 -0.47
CA GLU A 108 15.89 6.11 -0.80
C GLU A 108 16.84 5.09 -1.45
N THR A 109 18.14 5.39 -1.49
CA THR A 109 19.10 4.60 -2.26
C THR A 109 19.24 3.15 -1.78
N ASP A 110 19.15 2.90 -0.48
CA ASP A 110 19.25 1.56 0.13
C ASP A 110 17.94 0.75 0.04
N ILE A 111 16.82 1.38 -0.31
CA ILE A 111 15.52 0.71 -0.36
C ILE A 111 15.42 -0.19 -1.61
N PRO A 112 15.19 -1.51 -1.46
CA PRO A 112 15.04 -2.41 -2.59
C PRO A 112 13.83 -2.05 -3.46
N GLN A 113 14.04 -2.00 -4.77
CA GLN A 113 12.97 -1.85 -5.75
C GLN A 113 12.60 -3.20 -6.35
N ILE A 114 11.31 -3.48 -6.49
CA ILE A 114 10.80 -4.71 -7.09
C ILE A 114 9.68 -4.42 -8.08
N ILE A 115 9.48 -5.33 -9.02
CA ILE A 115 8.27 -5.39 -9.85
C ILE A 115 7.56 -6.72 -9.58
N LEU A 116 6.23 -6.66 -9.57
CA LEU A 116 5.36 -7.82 -9.44
C LEU A 116 4.77 -8.18 -10.81
N PRO A 117 4.62 -9.48 -11.14
CA PRO A 117 4.04 -9.92 -12.40
C PRO A 117 2.63 -9.35 -12.63
#